data_AF-A0A0A9FXT4-F1
#
_entry.id   AF-A0A0A9FXT4-F1
#
_cell.length_a   1.000
_cell.length_b   1.000
_cell.length_c   1.000
_cell.angle_alpha   90.00
_cell.angle_beta   90.00
_cell.angle_gamma   90.00
#
_symmetry.space_group_name_H-M   'P 1'
#
loop_
_entity.id
_entity.type
_entity.pdbx_description
1 polymer ?
#
loop_
_entity_poly.entity_id
_entity_poly.type
_entity_poly.pdbx_seq_one_letter_code
_entity_poly.pdbx_strand_id
1 'polypeptide(L)' 'MSVGGSPRYGVYDTDFGLGRPTKVELVSIDKTPGTVSLAEDRDAQAGIEIGVVLPEAKMAQFSSCFSDGLKQL' A
#
# COMPACT_ATOMS: atom_id res chain seq x y z
N MET A 1 10.50 12.61 1.73
CA MET A 1 9.99 11.23 1.76
C MET A 1 9.16 11.08 3.02
N SER A 2 7.94 10.58 2.88
CA SER A 2 6.96 10.46 3.98
C SER A 2 6.15 9.19 3.82
N VAL A 3 5.40 8.84 4.87
CA VAL A 3 4.49 7.72 4.89
C VAL A 3 3.09 8.23 5.21
N GLY A 4 2.11 7.85 4.40
CA GLY A 4 0.69 8.06 4.67
C GLY A 4 0.04 6.79 5.20
N GLY A 5 -0.90 6.91 6.14
CA GLY A 5 -1.57 5.77 6.73
C GLY A 5 -0.73 5.02 7.78
N SER A 6 -1.29 3.91 8.24
CA SER A 6 -0.70 3.04 9.26
C SER A 6 -1.38 1.68 9.22
N PRO A 7 -0.66 0.55 9.36
CA PRO A 7 -1.27 -0.78 9.50
C PRO A 7 -2.13 -0.96 10.77
N ARG A 8 -2.22 0.07 11.61
CA ARG A 8 -3.05 0.07 12.83
C ARG A 8 -4.39 0.78 12.64
N TYR A 9 -4.68 1.32 11.45
CA TYR A 9 -5.90 2.08 11.22
C TYR A 9 -7.13 1.20 10.99
N GLY A 10 -6.99 -0.07 10.58
CA GLY A 10 -8.13 -0.96 10.41
C GLY A 10 -9.07 -0.50 9.30
N VAL A 11 -8.52 0.10 8.24
CA VAL A 11 -9.29 0.61 7.09
C VAL A 11 -10.09 -0.50 6.40
N TYR A 12 -9.58 -1.73 6.36
CA TYR A 12 -10.28 -2.89 5.82
C TYR A 12 -11.39 -3.44 6.74
N ASP A 13 -11.51 -2.95 7.97
CA ASP A 13 -12.57 -3.35 8.90
C ASP A 13 -13.82 -2.46 8.77
N THR A 14 -13.80 -1.49 7.87
CA THR A 14 -14.95 -0.64 7.55
C THR A 14 -16.06 -1.44 6.85
N ASP A 15 -17.21 -1.61 7.49
CA ASP A 15 -18.38 -2.28 6.89
C ASP A 15 -19.62 -1.38 6.97
N PHE A 16 -20.19 -1.06 5.80
CA PHE A 16 -21.41 -0.26 5.66
C PHE A 16 -22.69 -1.13 5.55
N GLY A 17 -22.60 -2.43 5.85
CA GLY A 17 -23.66 -3.42 5.64
C GLY A 17 -23.58 -4.12 4.27
N LEU A 18 -22.50 -3.90 3.53
CA LEU A 18 -22.22 -4.50 2.21
C LEU A 18 -21.02 -5.47 2.27
N GLY A 19 -20.47 -5.69 3.46
CA GLY A 19 -19.22 -6.41 3.67
C GLY A 19 -18.00 -5.49 3.65
N ARG A 20 -16.86 -6.07 4.03
CA ARG A 20 -15.56 -5.40 4.11
C ARG A 20 -15.04 -4.97 2.72
N PRO A 21 -14.20 -3.92 2.63
CA PRO A 21 -13.67 -3.44 1.36
C PRO A 21 -12.84 -4.54 0.68
N THR A 22 -12.89 -4.56 -0.65
CA THR A 22 -12.03 -5.47 -1.44
C THR A 22 -10.62 -4.89 -1.62
N LYS A 23 -10.50 -3.56 -1.70
CA LYS A 23 -9.23 -2.84 -1.83
C LYS A 23 -9.36 -1.45 -1.20
N VAL A 24 -8.28 -0.98 -0.57
CA VAL A 24 -8.15 0.39 -0.07
C VAL A 24 -6.97 1.07 -0.78
N GLU A 25 -7.17 2.31 -1.22
CA GLU A 25 -6.14 3.13 -1.88
C GLU A 25 -6.11 4.54 -1.28
N LEU A 26 -4.92 5.02 -0.90
CA LEU A 26 -4.73 6.38 -0.41
C LEU A 26 -4.38 7.32 -1.58
N VAL A 27 -5.39 7.69 -2.36
CA VAL A 27 -5.22 8.41 -3.64
C VAL A 27 -4.48 9.75 -3.51
N SER A 28 -4.53 10.39 -2.33
CA SER A 28 -3.85 11.65 -2.08
C SER A 28 -2.32 11.58 -2.18
N ILE A 29 -1.71 10.40 -2.11
CA ILE A 29 -0.25 10.25 -2.18
C ILE A 29 0.34 10.69 -3.53
N ASP A 30 -0.45 10.64 -4.61
CA ASP A 30 -0.09 11.16 -5.94
C ASP A 30 0.29 12.66 -5.89
N LYS A 31 -0.38 13.43 -5.03
CA LYS A 31 -0.12 14.87 -4.87
C LYS A 31 1.09 15.18 -3.99
N THR A 32 1.71 14.16 -3.41
CA THR A 32 2.84 14.27 -2.48
C THR A 32 3.99 13.37 -2.94
N PRO A 33 4.76 13.78 -3.97
CA PRO A 33 5.80 12.95 -4.56
C PRO A 33 6.77 12.38 -3.51
N GLY A 34 7.01 11.07 -3.57
CA GLY A 34 7.87 10.36 -2.61
C GLY A 34 7.18 10.00 -1.28
N THR A 35 5.85 10.06 -1.24
CA THR A 35 5.04 9.45 -0.17
C THR A 35 4.58 8.07 -0.59
N VAL A 36 4.69 7.11 0.32
CA VAL A 36 4.09 5.78 0.19
C VAL A 36 2.93 5.64 1.17
N SER A 37 1.92 4.84 0.83
CA SER A 37 0.86 4.50 1.79
C SER A 37 1.15 3.17 2.48
N LEU A 38 0.71 3.06 3.73
CA LEU A 38 0.69 1.80 4.48
C LEU A 38 -0.73 1.52 4.99
N ALA A 39 -1.15 0.27 4.84
CA ALA A 39 -2.36 -0.29 5.42
C ALA A 39 -2.11 -1.73 5.90
N GLU A 40 -2.97 -2.24 6.76
CA GLU A 40 -2.98 -3.66 7.11
C GLU A 40 -3.36 -4.53 5.90
N ASP A 41 -2.91 -5.78 5.92
CA ASP A 41 -3.42 -6.81 5.01
C ASP A 41 -4.92 -7.04 5.25
N ARG A 42 -5.69 -7.08 4.17
CA ARG A 42 -7.13 -7.31 4.18
C ARG A 42 -7.51 -8.61 4.90
N ASP A 43 -6.75 -9.68 4.65
CA ASP A 43 -7.04 -11.01 5.21
C ASP A 43 -6.35 -11.24 6.56
N ALA A 44 -5.75 -10.18 7.13
CA ALA A 44 -5.15 -10.16 8.47
C ALA A 44 -4.09 -11.24 8.70
N GLN A 45 -3.36 -11.68 7.67
CA GLN A 45 -2.28 -12.68 7.79
C GLN A 45 -0.94 -12.05 8.20
N ALA A 46 -0.98 -11.05 9.09
CA ALA A 46 0.17 -10.26 9.53
C ALA A 46 0.93 -9.53 8.39
N GLY A 47 0.35 -9.43 7.20
CA GLY A 47 0.91 -8.68 6.08
C GLY A 47 0.69 -7.17 6.20
N ILE A 48 1.44 -6.42 5.37
CA ILE A 48 1.30 -4.97 5.19
C ILE A 48 1.10 -4.71 3.70
N GLU A 49 0.10 -3.91 3.36
CA GLU A 49 -0.05 -3.37 2.01
C GLU A 49 0.72 -2.05 1.90
N ILE A 50 1.54 -1.94 0.85
CA ILE A 50 2.32 -0.74 0.54
C ILE A 50 1.81 -0.17 -0.80
N GLY A 51 1.23 1.02 -0.78
CA GLY A 51 0.82 1.73 -1.99
C GLY A 51 1.90 2.71 -2.45
N VAL A 52 2.21 2.65 -3.74
CA VAL A 52 3.27 3.46 -4.38
C VAL A 52 2.72 4.05 -5.67
N VAL A 53 2.96 5.35 -5.87
CA VAL A 53 2.59 6.05 -7.12
C VAL A 53 3.86 6.62 -7.74
N LEU A 54 4.17 6.16 -8.96
CA LEU A 54 5.34 6.57 -9.73
C LEU A 54 4.98 6.61 -11.22
N PRO A 55 5.68 7.42 -12.04
CA PRO A 55 5.63 7.28 -13.49
C PRO A 55 5.98 5.86 -13.92
N GLU A 56 5.35 5.36 -14.99
CA GLU A 56 5.44 3.98 -15.46
C GLU A 56 6.89 3.44 -15.53
N ALA A 57 7.79 4.19 -16.16
CA ALA A 57 9.20 3.81 -16.29
C ALA A 57 9.90 3.61 -14.93
N LYS A 58 9.54 4.41 -13.92
CA LYS A 58 10.08 4.27 -12.55
C LYS A 58 9.40 3.16 -11.78
N MET A 59 8.11 2.91 -12.03
CA MET A 59 7.38 1.81 -11.40
C MET A 59 7.97 0.45 -11.82
N ALA A 60 8.34 0.28 -13.09
CA ALA A 60 8.99 -0.94 -13.59
C ALA A 60 10.34 -1.21 -12.90
N GLN A 61 11.13 -0.15 -12.65
CA GLN A 61 12.39 -0.28 -11.91
C GLN A 61 12.14 -0.61 -10.43
N PHE A 62 11.18 0.10 -9.81
CA PHE A 62 10.80 -0.14 -8.42
C PHE A 62 10.35 -1.59 -8.19
N SER A 63 9.46 -2.11 -9.04
CA SER A 63 8.92 -3.47 -8.91
C SER A 63 10.00 -4.55 -9.03
N SER A 64 10.96 -4.37 -9.95
CA SER A 64 12.12 -5.27 -10.06
C SER A 64 12.96 -5.25 -8.79
N CYS A 65 13.40 -4.06 -8.34
CA CYS A 65 14.23 -3.92 -7.15
C CYS A 65 13.55 -4.45 -5.88
N PHE A 66 12.26 -4.16 -5.71
CA PHE A 66 11.49 -4.61 -4.55
C PHE A 66 11.36 -6.13 -4.53
N SER A 67 11.03 -6.74 -5.67
CA SER A 67 10.91 -8.19 -5.79
C SER A 67 12.25 -8.91 -5.58
N ASP A 68 13.34 -8.37 -6.11
CA ASP A 68 14.66 -8.97 -5.94
C ASP A 68 15.19 -8.82 -4.52
N GLY A 69 14.86 -7.73 -3.83
CA GLY A 69 15.14 -7.57 -2.41
C GLY A 69 14.38 -8.60 -1.55
N LEU A 70 13.11 -8.84 -1.85
CA LEU A 70 12.30 -9.83 -1.11
C LEU A 70 12.83 -11.26 -1.29
N LYS A 71 13.34 -11.63 -2.47
CA LYS A 71 13.93 -12.96 -2.72
C LYS A 71 15.24 -13.20 -1.96
N GLN A 72 15.86 -12.14 -1.43
CA GLN A 72 17.12 -12.22 -0.70
C GLN A 72 16.92 -12.26 0.83
N LEU A 73 15.67 -12.19 1.30
CA LEU A 73 15.28 -12.42 2.69
C LEU A 73 15.09 -13.92 2.95
#